data_AF-A0A1S8TIE2-F1
#
_entry.id   AF-A0A1S8TIE2-F1
#
_cell.length_a   1.000
_cell.length_b   1.000
_cell.length_c   1.000
_cell.angle_alpha   90.00
_cell.angle_beta   90.00
_cell.angle_gamma   90.00
#
_symmetry.space_group_name_H-M   'P 1'
#
loop_
_entity.id
_entity.type
_entity.pdbx_description
1 polymer ?
#
loop_
_entity_poly.entity_id
_entity_poly.type
_entity_poly.pdbx_seq_one_letter_code
_entity_poly.pdbx_strand_id
1 'polypeptide(L)' 'MAKQTETEIIKETSYCKIYSQVRIEDYYYYGCIERIEVKSKQREKIIVTLQEALM' A
#
# COMPACT_ATOMS: atom_id res chain seq x y z
N MET A 1 -18.16 -16.47 -7.07
CA MET A 1 -17.29 -16.10 -8.21
C MET A 1 -16.21 -15.18 -7.68
N ALA A 2 -14.98 -15.67 -7.54
CA ALA A 2 -13.87 -14.85 -7.07
C ALA A 2 -13.56 -13.82 -8.16
N LYS A 3 -13.86 -12.54 -7.92
CA LYS A 3 -13.27 -11.47 -8.72
C LYS A 3 -11.77 -11.57 -8.50
N GLN A 4 -11.05 -12.12 -9.48
CA GLN A 4 -9.62 -11.87 -9.61
C GLN A 4 -9.51 -10.36 -9.72
N THR A 5 -9.18 -9.72 -8.60
CA THR A 5 -8.93 -8.29 -8.55
C THR A 5 -7.62 -8.14 -9.30
N GLU A 6 -7.73 -7.78 -10.58
CA GLU A 6 -6.62 -7.37 -11.40
C GLU A 6 -5.76 -6.46 -10.54
N THR A 7 -4.53 -6.92 -10.29
CA THR A 7 -3.62 -6.27 -9.37
C THR A 7 -2.99 -5.10 -10.11
N GLU A 8 -3.80 -4.07 -10.35
CA GLU A 8 -3.38 -2.87 -11.08
C GLU A 8 -2.21 -2.21 -10.35
N ILE A 9 -1.17 -1.86 -11.10
CA ILE A 9 0.00 -1.18 -10.53
C ILE A 9 -0.36 0.30 -10.42
N ILE A 10 -0.65 0.77 -9.20
CA ILE A 10 -0.97 2.18 -8.95
C ILE A 10 0.26 3.09 -9.01
N LYS A 11 1.47 2.52 -8.79
CA LYS A 11 2.73 3.25 -8.92
C LYS A 11 3.89 2.30 -9.18
N GLU A 12 4.75 2.63 -10.13
CA GLU A 12 5.96 1.89 -10.43
C GLU A 12 7.20 2.79 -10.36
N THR A 13 8.26 2.28 -9.76
CA THR A 13 9.58 2.90 -9.73
C THR A 13 10.63 1.91 -10.22
N SER A 14 11.89 2.33 -10.33
CA SER A 14 13.01 1.42 -10.60
C SER A 14 13.20 0.35 -9.50
N TYR A 15 12.72 0.60 -8.27
CA TYR A 15 12.96 -0.27 -7.12
C TYR A 15 11.76 -1.17 -6.77
N CYS A 16 10.54 -0.65 -6.91
CA CYS A 16 9.34 -1.34 -6.47
C CYS A 16 8.13 -1.06 -7.36
N LYS A 17 7.14 -1.95 -7.26
CA LYS A 17 5.77 -1.77 -7.76
C LYS A 17 4.83 -1.69 -6.58
N ILE A 18 3.93 -0.73 -6.58
CA ILE A 18 2.85 -0.59 -5.60
C ILE A 18 1.56 -1.00 -6.28
N TYR A 19 0.83 -1.92 -5.65
CA TYR A 19 -0.36 -2.56 -6.20
C TYR A 19 -1.65 -2.04 -5.60
N SER A 20 -1.62 -1.61 -4.36
CA SER A 20 -2.78 -1.05 -3.68
C SER A 20 -2.32 -0.07 -2.61
N GLN A 21 -3.15 0.93 -2.38
CA GLN A 21 -3.00 1.90 -1.30
C GLN A 21 -4.41 2.15 -0.73
N VAL A 22 -4.61 1.81 0.53
CA VAL A 22 -5.82 2.16 1.28
C VAL A 22 -5.44 3.21 2.31
N ARG A 23 -6.09 4.37 2.25
CA ARG A 23 -5.91 5.44 3.24
C ARG A 23 -6.95 5.29 4.34
N ILE A 24 -6.52 5.54 5.56
CA ILE A 24 -7.35 5.58 6.75
C ILE A 24 -7.26 7.02 7.24
N GLU A 25 -8.39 7.71 7.30
CA GLU A 25 -8.48 9.06 7.82
C GLU A 25 -9.58 9.08 8.87
N ASP A 26 -9.20 9.39 10.10
CA ASP A 26 -10.10 9.58 11.24
C ASP A 26 -9.67 10.84 11.99
N TYR A 27 -10.52 11.37 12.86
CA TYR A 27 -10.26 12.55 13.67
C TYR A 27 -8.94 12.46 14.44
N TYR A 28 -8.57 11.25 14.86
CA TYR A 28 -7.38 11.01 15.68
C TYR A 28 -6.21 10.42 14.91
N TYR A 29 -6.42 9.90 13.69
CA TYR A 29 -5.40 9.11 13.00
C TYR A 29 -5.39 9.33 11.49
N TYR A 30 -4.18 9.42 10.96
CA TYR A 30 -3.89 9.24 9.54
C TYR A 30 -3.13 7.93 9.35
N GLY A 31 -3.61 7.07 8.47
CA GLY A 31 -3.02 5.78 8.21
C GLY A 31 -3.02 5.39 6.73
N CYS A 32 -2.18 4.41 6.40
CA CYS A 32 -2.03 3.91 5.05
C CYS A 32 -1.65 2.43 5.05
N ILE A 33 -2.31 1.63 4.23
CA ILE A 33 -1.98 0.21 4.00
C ILE A 33 -1.60 0.06 2.52
N GLU A 34 -0.39 -0.45 2.27
CA GLU A 34 0.15 -0.60 0.92
C GLU A 34 0.64 -2.03 0.65
N ARG A 35 0.35 -2.57 -0.53
CA ARG A 35 0.99 -3.79 -1.05
C ARG A 35 2.07 -3.41 -2.05
N ILE A 36 3.31 -3.82 -1.76
CA ILE A 36 4.51 -3.42 -2.49
C ILE A 36 5.31 -4.66 -2.90
N GLU A 37 5.65 -4.80 -4.18
CA GLU A 37 6.69 -5.72 -4.63
C GLU A 37 8.03 -5.00 -4.73
N VAL A 38 9.04 -5.57 -4.08
CA VAL A 38 10.43 -5.13 -4.16
C VAL A 38 11.14 -5.94 -5.25
N LYS A 39 11.41 -5.28 -6.39
CA LYS A 39 11.95 -5.93 -7.60
C LYS A 39 13.28 -6.63 -7.34
N SER A 40 14.19 -5.97 -6.63
CA SER A 40 15.54 -6.48 -6.35
C SER A 40 15.56 -7.73 -5.46
N LYS A 41 14.48 -7.99 -4.73
CA LYS A 41 14.37 -9.13 -3.81
C LYS A 41 13.33 -10.15 -4.28
N GLN A 42 12.61 -9.87 -5.37
CA GLN A 42 11.47 -10.67 -5.85
C GLN A 42 10.52 -11.05 -4.71
N ARG A 43 10.17 -10.06 -3.89
CA ARG A 43 9.34 -10.26 -2.69
C ARG A 43 8.29 -9.19 -2.57
N GLU A 44 7.14 -9.61 -2.09
CA GLU A 44 6.05 -8.71 -1.71
C GLU A 44 6.09 -8.40 -0.23
N LYS A 45 5.66 -7.19 0.12
CA LYS A 45 5.46 -6.71 1.47
C LYS A 45 4.12 -5.99 1.57
N ILE A 46 3.48 -6.13 2.72
CA ILE A 46 2.39 -5.27 3.14
C ILE A 46 2.98 -4.30 4.17
N ILE A 47 2.84 -3.01 3.91
CA ILE A 47 3.24 -1.94 4.84
C ILE A 47 1.98 -1.33 5.42
N VAL A 48 1.95 -1.19 6.74
CA VAL A 48 0.90 -0.49 7.48
C VAL A 48 1.56 0.68 8.21
N THR A 49 1.11 1.88 7.91
CA THR A 49 1.52 3.11 8.58
C THR A 49 0.32 3.67 9.32
N LEU A 50 0.52 4.07 10.57
CA LEU A 50 -0.48 4.75 11.39
C LEU A 50 0.21 5.89 12.12
N GLN A 51 -0.38 7.08 12.06
CA GLN A 51 0.13 8.29 12.67
C GLN A 51 -1.00 9.00 13.40
N GLU A 52 -0.76 9.45 14.63
CA GLU A 52 -1.70 10.29 15.36
C GLU A 52 -1.83 11.65 14.66
N ALA A 53 -3.07 12.10 14.48
CA ALA A 53 -3.37 13.44 14.01
C ALA A 53 -3.06 14.44 15.15
N LEU A 54 -1.98 15.21 15.01
CA LEU A 54 -1.74 16.37 15.87
C LEU A 54 -2.81 17.42 15.56
N MET A 55 -3.78 17.56 16.46
CA MET A 55 -4.73 18.68 16.46
C MET A 55 -4.03 20.02 16.63
#